data_AF-A0A2R6HQV7-F1
#
_entry.id   AF-A0A2R6HQV7-F1
#
_cell.length_a   1.000
_cell.length_b   1.000
_cell.length_c   1.000
_cell.angle_alpha   90.00
_cell.angle_beta   90.00
_cell.angle_gamma   90.00
#
_symmetry.space_group_name_H-M   'P 1'
#
loop_
_entity.id
_entity.type
_entity.pdbx_description
1 polymer ?
#
loop_
_entity_poly.entity_id
_entity_poly.type
_entity_poly.pdbx_seq_one_letter_code
_entity_poly.pdbx_strand_id
1 'polypeptide(L)'
;NDALEDVVGEIPAAYGLPRDEGFRLPYVVPELDGEPIYEHERLQAVDRAALIDKTLTVRSFDELAEPPEDLPQRETGRLFAFDPGDAEGEVDVTYELVPTAELEHITAFTGPQLSFEFAIPEAGEDLVSGHITTTKVPWNQPRYENPADDISDPAHRQELADEYEAIGDPAPVNRLVAAVRQVETDEEAPEDEGVKTSDSSTEKAVLAESDPVAVPTFAGVAVIDDVPAGEHRLTVNGAGEAPYSERVEVTEEPGTDLAGVDGEIALPPSNAAVKLEVNADGTDATLENLAVEDDFGGRLYESRMDGSEAVYVHRGGAYTTEVRDADGAPGAFRVNPAADAEGRVRIENPQTGKASLAGFVSTISEETALSVEAVTDVALDEVGDPVGGITGGSGDGESTETNDGDRSSPTPTETDSGGDGDLISEATGRQTAGVTGLLRALKAVTSAA
;
A
#
# COMPACT_ATOMS: atom_id res chain seq x y z
N ASN A 1 -13.18 10.56 6.18
CA ASN A 1 -13.10 9.21 6.77
C ASN A 1 -13.05 9.44 8.28
N ASP A 2 -14.22 9.51 8.94
CA ASP A 2 -14.33 9.94 10.35
C ASP A 2 -13.45 9.11 11.30
N ALA A 3 -13.16 7.85 10.93
CA ALA A 3 -12.28 6.97 11.68
C ALA A 3 -10.80 7.41 11.67
N LEU A 4 -10.30 7.98 10.57
CA LEU A 4 -8.93 8.50 10.50
C LEU A 4 -8.80 9.84 11.23
N GLU A 5 -9.82 10.70 11.15
CA GLU A 5 -9.86 11.95 11.92
C GLU A 5 -9.94 11.71 13.44
N ASP A 6 -10.71 10.70 13.89
CA ASP A 6 -10.76 10.29 15.30
C ASP A 6 -9.40 9.72 15.77
N VAL A 7 -8.74 8.90 14.94
CA VAL A 7 -7.41 8.33 15.23
C VAL A 7 -6.33 9.41 15.33
N VAL A 8 -6.41 10.48 14.54
CA VAL A 8 -5.49 11.63 14.60
C VAL A 8 -5.64 12.45 15.89
N GLY A 9 -6.82 12.42 16.50
CA GLY A 9 -7.05 13.00 17.83
C GLY A 9 -6.47 12.16 18.97
N GLU A 10 -6.30 10.84 18.76
CA GLU A 10 -5.85 9.89 19.78
C GLU A 10 -4.35 9.55 19.69
N ILE A 11 -3.74 9.61 18.50
CA ILE A 11 -2.30 9.39 18.30
C ILE A 11 -1.55 10.70 18.63
N PRO A 12 -0.72 10.74 19.69
CA PRO A 12 0.04 11.93 20.01
C PRO A 12 1.06 12.22 18.90
N ALA A 13 0.88 13.32 18.16
CA ALA A 13 1.77 13.73 17.07
C ALA A 13 3.06 14.39 17.60
N ALA A 14 3.58 13.90 18.73
CA ALA A 14 4.74 14.48 19.37
C ALA A 14 6.04 14.07 18.66
N TYR A 15 6.83 15.08 18.31
CA TYR A 15 8.14 14.91 17.65
C TYR A 15 9.11 14.02 18.44
N GLY A 16 9.75 13.09 17.72
CA GLY A 16 11.18 12.80 17.91
C GLY A 16 11.58 11.54 18.67
N LEU A 17 10.66 10.69 19.12
CA LEU A 17 11.01 9.35 19.59
C LEU A 17 9.98 8.35 19.11
N PRO A 18 10.39 7.24 18.47
CA PRO A 18 9.44 6.26 18.03
C PRO A 18 8.78 5.62 19.26
N ARG A 19 7.52 5.97 19.53
CA ARG A 19 6.72 5.40 20.63
C ARG A 19 6.15 4.04 20.30
N ASP A 20 6.41 3.54 19.09
CA ASP A 20 5.81 2.32 18.63
C ASP A 20 6.53 1.06 19.08
N GLU A 21 5.76 0.29 19.82
CA GLU A 21 5.90 -1.13 20.03
C GLU A 21 5.18 -1.86 18.88
N GLY A 22 5.53 -3.12 18.61
CA GLY A 22 4.83 -3.93 17.62
C GLY A 22 5.37 -3.84 16.18
N PHE A 23 6.05 -2.75 15.81
CA PHE A 23 6.63 -2.61 14.46
C PHE A 23 8.08 -3.10 14.36
N ARG A 24 8.44 -3.56 13.17
CA ARG A 24 9.78 -4.04 12.84
C ARG A 24 10.60 -2.91 12.23
N LEU A 25 11.82 -2.73 12.74
CA LEU A 25 12.80 -1.80 12.21
C LEU A 25 14.05 -2.57 11.74
N PRO A 26 14.13 -2.94 10.46
CA PRO A 26 15.29 -3.66 9.93
C PRO A 26 16.54 -2.79 9.96
N TYR A 27 17.63 -3.31 10.52
CA TYR A 27 18.94 -2.67 10.45
C TYR A 27 19.80 -3.29 9.35
N VAL A 28 20.24 -2.50 8.37
CA VAL A 28 21.18 -2.98 7.36
C VAL A 28 22.58 -3.03 7.97
N VAL A 29 23.25 -4.18 7.87
CA VAL A 29 24.65 -4.29 8.26
C VAL A 29 25.50 -3.40 7.34
N PRO A 30 26.29 -2.45 7.88
CA PRO A 30 27.15 -1.62 7.04
C PRO A 30 28.18 -2.47 6.30
N GLU A 31 28.35 -2.19 5.01
CA GLU A 31 29.37 -2.79 4.16
C GLU A 31 30.46 -1.78 3.81
N LEU A 32 31.69 -2.26 3.67
CA LEU A 32 32.83 -1.51 3.16
C LEU A 32 33.48 -2.32 2.04
N ASP A 33 33.57 -1.73 0.84
CA ASP A 33 34.08 -2.39 -0.36
C ASP A 33 33.32 -3.69 -0.73
N GLY A 34 32.03 -3.78 -0.37
CA GLY A 34 31.15 -4.92 -0.63
C GLY A 34 31.29 -6.09 0.36
N GLU A 35 32.04 -5.90 1.45
CA GLU A 35 32.14 -6.84 2.55
C GLU A 35 31.53 -6.25 3.82
N PRO A 36 30.79 -7.04 4.64
CA PRO A 36 30.31 -6.57 5.93
C PRO A 36 31.45 -6.01 6.79
N ILE A 37 31.19 -4.91 7.49
CA ILE A 37 32.23 -4.15 8.21
C ILE A 37 33.01 -5.01 9.23
N TYR A 38 32.39 -6.04 9.79
CA TYR A 38 32.99 -6.97 10.74
C TYR A 38 33.80 -8.11 10.10
N GLU A 39 33.70 -8.29 8.78
CA GLU A 39 34.49 -9.25 8.00
C GLU A 39 35.69 -8.57 7.33
N HIS A 40 35.67 -7.24 7.22
CA HIS A 40 36.69 -6.47 6.52
C HIS A 40 38.05 -6.50 7.24
N GLU A 41 39.10 -6.93 6.53
CA GLU A 41 40.47 -7.11 7.07
C GLU A 41 41.11 -5.87 7.73
N ARG A 42 40.66 -4.65 7.36
CA ARG A 42 41.15 -3.38 7.92
C ARG A 42 40.53 -3.04 9.28
N LEU A 43 39.43 -3.69 9.64
CA LEU A 43 38.58 -3.35 10.79
C LEU A 43 38.54 -4.48 11.83
N GLN A 44 39.72 -4.98 12.19
CA GLN A 44 39.88 -6.12 13.11
C GLN A 44 39.35 -5.86 14.55
N ALA A 45 39.08 -4.61 14.89
CA ALA A 45 38.49 -4.22 16.19
C ALA A 45 36.96 -4.30 16.21
N VAL A 46 36.31 -4.33 15.04
CA VAL A 46 34.86 -4.44 14.90
C VAL A 46 34.54 -5.90 14.61
N ASP A 47 34.09 -6.63 15.62
CA ASP A 47 33.54 -7.96 15.42
C ASP A 47 32.01 -7.92 15.30
N ARG A 48 31.40 -9.07 14.98
CA ARG A 48 29.93 -9.13 14.82
C ARG A 48 29.17 -8.73 16.09
N ALA A 49 29.75 -8.96 17.26
CA ALA A 49 29.11 -8.64 18.54
C ALA A 49 29.19 -7.15 18.86
N ALA A 50 30.04 -6.38 18.16
CA ALA A 50 30.06 -4.92 18.22
C ALA A 50 28.90 -4.26 17.45
N LEU A 51 28.14 -5.03 16.67
CA LEU A 51 26.99 -4.55 15.89
C LEU A 51 25.66 -4.97 16.52
N ILE A 52 24.56 -4.46 15.96
CA ILE A 52 23.20 -4.84 16.34
C ILE A 52 23.01 -6.37 16.16
N ASP A 53 22.23 -6.95 17.08
CA ASP A 53 21.94 -8.39 17.11
C ASP A 53 21.47 -8.88 15.73
N LYS A 54 21.98 -10.03 15.30
CA LYS A 54 21.69 -10.60 13.98
C LYS A 54 20.21 -10.85 13.71
N THR A 55 19.40 -11.00 14.76
CA THR A 55 17.95 -11.16 14.68
C THR A 55 17.24 -9.88 14.25
N LEU A 56 17.89 -8.73 14.34
CA LEU A 56 17.40 -7.41 13.95
C LEU A 56 18.05 -6.89 12.67
N THR A 57 18.96 -7.66 12.05
CA THR A 57 19.73 -7.18 10.90
C THR A 57 19.38 -7.91 9.62
N VAL A 58 19.24 -7.15 8.54
CA VAL A 58 19.24 -7.65 7.16
C VAL A 58 20.65 -7.55 6.58
N ARG A 59 21.04 -8.53 5.77
CA ARG A 59 22.41 -8.71 5.28
C ARG A 59 22.63 -8.19 3.87
N SER A 60 21.58 -7.94 3.11
CA SER A 60 21.67 -7.39 1.76
C SER A 60 20.39 -6.66 1.38
N PHE A 61 20.47 -5.85 0.32
CA PHE A 61 19.28 -5.27 -0.30
C PHE A 61 18.36 -6.32 -0.91
N ASP A 62 18.88 -7.49 -1.31
CA ASP A 62 18.05 -8.60 -1.80
C ASP A 62 17.15 -9.17 -0.70
N GLU A 63 17.58 -9.17 0.56
CA GLU A 63 16.73 -9.53 1.72
C GLU A 63 15.64 -8.48 1.99
N LEU A 64 15.73 -7.29 1.39
CA LEU A 64 14.72 -6.23 1.40
C LEU A 64 13.93 -6.17 0.09
N ALA A 65 13.83 -7.30 -0.63
CA ALA A 65 12.92 -7.40 -1.76
C ALA A 65 11.45 -7.49 -1.30
N GLU A 66 11.20 -7.95 -0.08
CA GLU A 66 9.89 -7.99 0.59
C GLU A 66 10.02 -7.37 2.00
N PRO A 67 8.91 -6.90 2.61
CA PRO A 67 8.90 -6.47 4.00
C PRO A 67 9.35 -7.62 4.93
N PRO A 68 10.32 -7.40 5.83
CA PRO A 68 10.74 -8.44 6.76
C PRO A 68 9.64 -8.87 7.73
N GLU A 69 9.31 -10.15 7.77
CA GLU A 69 8.32 -10.73 8.69
C GLU A 69 8.93 -11.40 9.93
N ASP A 70 10.17 -11.89 9.81
CA ASP A 70 10.85 -12.70 10.84
C ASP A 70 11.62 -11.85 11.88
N LEU A 71 11.61 -10.53 11.74
CA LEU A 71 12.23 -9.67 12.75
C LEU A 71 11.36 -9.60 14.00
N PRO A 72 11.95 -9.59 15.21
CA PRO A 72 11.17 -9.38 16.41
C PRO A 72 10.52 -8.01 16.39
N GLN A 73 9.30 -7.94 16.90
CA GLN A 73 8.62 -6.68 17.14
C GLN A 73 9.36 -5.90 18.23
N ARG A 74 9.28 -4.57 18.18
CA ARG A 74 9.72 -3.74 19.29
C ARG A 74 8.81 -3.96 20.49
N GLU A 75 9.42 -4.19 21.65
CA GLU A 75 8.71 -4.36 22.91
C GLU A 75 8.91 -3.12 23.78
N THR A 76 7.97 -2.89 24.70
CA THR A 76 8.12 -1.88 25.74
C THR A 76 9.45 -2.09 26.47
N GLY A 77 10.19 -1.01 26.65
CA GLY A 77 11.37 -1.02 27.51
C GLY A 77 10.99 -1.13 28.99
N ARG A 78 11.96 -0.80 29.85
CA ARG A 78 11.69 -0.72 31.28
C ARG A 78 10.77 0.47 31.60
N LEU A 79 9.82 0.26 32.49
CA LEU A 79 8.96 1.32 33.01
C LEU A 79 9.64 2.04 34.19
N PHE A 80 9.84 3.35 34.04
CA PHE A 80 10.38 4.21 35.09
C PHE A 80 9.27 5.09 35.65
N ALA A 81 9.08 5.11 36.97
CA ALA A 81 8.12 6.01 37.61
C ALA A 81 8.68 6.58 38.92
N PHE A 82 8.36 7.83 39.23
CA PHE A 82 8.72 8.40 40.53
C PHE A 82 7.77 7.88 41.63
N ASP A 83 6.48 7.76 41.31
CA ASP A 83 5.46 7.14 42.16
C ASP A 83 4.84 5.92 41.43
N PRO A 84 5.03 4.70 41.94
CA PRO A 84 4.39 3.51 41.39
C PRO A 84 2.86 3.54 41.40
N GLY A 85 2.24 4.38 42.24
CA GLY A 85 0.78 4.51 42.32
C GLY A 85 0.16 5.21 41.10
N ASP A 86 0.96 5.99 40.38
CA ASP A 86 0.54 6.77 39.21
C ASP A 86 0.89 6.07 37.88
N ALA A 87 1.54 4.90 37.94
CA ALA A 87 1.96 4.15 36.76
C ALA A 87 0.85 3.20 36.27
N GLU A 88 0.69 3.09 34.95
CA GLU A 88 -0.28 2.18 34.30
C GLU A 88 0.18 0.71 34.28
N GLY A 89 1.39 0.41 34.76
CA GLY A 89 1.99 -0.92 34.73
C GLY A 89 2.94 -1.20 35.90
N GLU A 90 3.56 -2.39 35.90
CA GLU A 90 4.57 -2.76 36.89
C GLU A 90 5.84 -1.92 36.67
N VAL A 91 6.21 -1.12 37.67
CA VAL A 91 7.37 -0.22 37.58
C VAL A 91 8.66 -1.00 37.82
N ASP A 92 9.52 -1.04 36.81
CA ASP A 92 10.84 -1.67 36.89
C ASP A 92 11.85 -0.84 37.69
N VAL A 93 11.75 0.50 37.59
CA VAL A 93 12.71 1.42 38.20
C VAL A 93 11.99 2.60 38.84
N THR A 94 12.24 2.80 40.14
CA THR A 94 11.76 3.97 40.88
C THR A 94 12.84 5.02 41.02
N TYR A 95 12.45 6.30 40.99
CA TYR A 95 13.37 7.42 41.16
C TYR A 95 12.76 8.52 42.04
N GLU A 96 13.62 9.31 42.69
CA GLU A 96 13.21 10.45 43.51
C GLU A 96 13.26 11.74 42.70
N LEU A 97 12.24 12.59 42.83
CA LEU A 97 12.25 13.94 42.27
C LEU A 97 12.97 14.89 43.24
N VAL A 98 13.99 15.60 42.74
CA VAL A 98 14.75 16.60 43.50
C VAL A 98 14.62 17.96 42.79
N PRO A 99 14.47 19.08 43.53
CA PRO A 99 14.41 20.40 42.92
C PRO A 99 15.66 20.70 42.09
N THR A 100 15.47 21.08 40.83
CA THR A 100 16.61 21.36 39.93
C THR A 100 17.50 22.50 40.43
N ALA A 101 16.95 23.45 41.19
CA ALA A 101 17.70 24.53 41.84
C ALA A 101 18.84 24.03 42.75
N GLU A 102 18.70 22.82 43.32
CA GLU A 102 19.77 22.19 44.11
C GLU A 102 20.92 21.70 43.24
N LEU A 103 20.70 21.49 41.94
CA LEU A 103 21.66 20.94 40.98
C LEU A 103 22.32 22.01 40.08
N GLU A 104 21.80 23.23 40.03
CA GLU A 104 22.32 24.35 39.20
C GLU A 104 23.79 24.72 39.49
N HIS A 105 24.33 24.28 40.64
CA HIS A 105 25.74 24.44 40.98
C HIS A 105 26.68 23.59 40.10
N ILE A 106 26.16 22.59 39.40
CA ILE A 106 26.90 21.83 38.41
C ILE A 106 27.14 22.75 37.21
N THR A 107 28.40 22.92 36.79
CA THR A 107 28.72 23.83 35.67
C THR A 107 29.10 23.09 34.39
N ALA A 108 29.32 21.78 34.47
CA ALA A 108 29.61 20.90 33.34
C ALA A 108 29.36 19.44 33.70
N PHE A 109 28.83 18.66 32.75
CA PHE A 109 28.91 17.20 32.80
C PHE A 109 30.20 16.77 32.12
N THR A 110 31.09 16.15 32.89
CA THR A 110 32.39 15.67 32.42
C THR A 110 32.42 14.15 32.43
N GLY A 111 32.80 13.53 31.31
CA GLY A 111 32.94 12.09 31.16
C GLY A 111 33.72 11.73 29.89
N PRO A 112 34.05 10.45 29.70
CA PRO A 112 34.59 9.97 28.42
C PRO A 112 33.61 10.33 27.30
N GLN A 113 34.10 11.03 26.27
CA GLN A 113 33.31 11.30 25.06
C GLN A 113 33.51 10.16 24.07
N LEU A 114 32.47 9.91 23.26
CA LEU A 114 32.63 9.12 22.06
C LEU A 114 33.52 9.92 21.10
N SER A 115 34.71 9.40 20.82
CA SER A 115 35.60 9.94 19.80
C SER A 115 35.81 8.88 18.74
N PHE A 116 35.82 9.29 17.48
CA PHE A 116 36.24 8.40 16.40
C PHE A 116 37.74 8.08 16.54
N GLU A 117 38.13 6.83 16.30
CA GLU A 117 39.54 6.41 16.33
C GLU A 117 40.35 6.94 15.12
N PHE A 118 39.68 7.58 14.16
CA PHE A 118 40.26 8.13 12.94
C PHE A 118 39.91 9.63 12.80
N ALA A 119 40.77 10.36 12.08
CA ALA A 119 40.56 11.77 11.82
C ALA A 119 39.41 11.97 10.82
N ILE A 120 38.33 12.63 11.25
CA ILE A 120 37.28 13.09 10.36
C ILE A 120 37.69 14.47 9.82
N PRO A 121 37.55 14.75 8.50
CA PRO A 121 37.70 16.09 7.99
C PRO A 121 36.75 17.05 8.70
N GLU A 122 37.21 18.26 9.04
CA GLU A 122 36.46 19.25 9.84
C GLU A 122 35.02 19.48 9.33
N ALA A 123 34.84 19.53 7.99
CA ALA A 123 33.52 19.67 7.36
C ALA A 123 32.55 18.49 7.60
N GLY A 124 33.06 17.27 7.81
CA GLY A 124 32.27 16.10 8.18
C GLY A 124 32.08 15.95 9.69
N GLU A 125 33.03 16.46 10.48
CA GLU A 125 32.92 16.50 11.95
C GLU A 125 31.82 17.47 12.38
N ASP A 126 31.69 18.64 11.74
CA ASP A 126 30.64 19.62 12.02
C ASP A 126 29.22 19.02 11.91
N LEU A 127 29.00 18.12 10.92
CA LEU A 127 27.72 17.47 10.66
C LEU A 127 27.28 16.50 11.77
N VAL A 128 28.24 15.91 12.49
CA VAL A 128 27.96 14.90 13.54
C VAL A 128 28.37 15.37 14.94
N SER A 129 29.00 16.55 15.05
CA SER A 129 29.52 17.10 16.31
C SER A 129 28.46 17.19 17.40
N GLY A 130 27.20 17.43 17.03
CA GLY A 130 26.07 17.46 17.95
C GLY A 130 25.82 16.12 18.68
N HIS A 131 26.21 14.99 18.08
CA HIS A 131 25.98 13.64 18.63
C HIS A 131 27.17 13.10 19.45
N ILE A 132 28.35 13.73 19.34
CA ILE A 132 29.58 13.32 20.04
C ILE A 132 30.01 14.29 21.14
N THR A 133 29.39 15.48 21.21
CA THR A 133 29.67 16.49 22.22
C THR A 133 28.95 16.20 23.54
N THR A 134 29.56 16.58 24.66
CA THR A 134 28.95 16.40 26.00
C THR A 134 27.58 17.09 26.06
N THR A 135 26.64 16.48 26.76
CA THR A 135 25.35 17.12 27.04
C THR A 135 25.58 18.46 27.74
N LYS A 136 25.03 19.53 27.17
CA LYS A 136 25.06 20.86 27.78
C LYS A 136 24.31 20.81 29.13
N VAL A 137 24.70 21.68 30.06
CA VAL A 137 23.96 21.78 31.33
C VAL A 137 22.50 22.20 31.07
N PRO A 138 21.49 21.56 31.70
CA PRO A 138 20.10 21.68 31.26
C PRO A 138 19.52 23.05 31.60
N TRP A 139 19.93 23.64 32.73
CA TRP A 139 19.49 24.97 33.20
C TRP A 139 19.96 26.16 32.36
N ASN A 140 20.84 25.94 31.36
CA ASN A 140 21.23 26.98 30.41
C ASN A 140 20.49 26.87 29.06
N GLN A 141 19.60 25.89 28.91
CA GLN A 141 18.85 25.68 27.68
C GLN A 141 17.57 26.53 27.68
N PRO A 142 17.12 27.08 26.53
CA PRO A 142 15.88 27.87 26.47
C PRO A 142 14.66 27.16 27.08
N ARG A 143 14.55 25.83 26.88
CA ARG A 143 13.49 24.98 27.47
C ARG A 143 13.43 24.99 29.00
N TYR A 144 14.51 25.39 29.68
CA TYR A 144 14.51 25.51 31.13
C TYR A 144 13.74 26.75 31.61
N GLU A 145 13.80 27.84 30.83
CA GLU A 145 13.07 29.07 31.14
C GLU A 145 11.57 28.93 30.81
N ASN A 146 11.26 28.23 29.73
CA ASN A 146 9.89 27.95 29.30
C ASN A 146 9.73 26.50 28.83
N PRO A 147 9.39 25.57 29.74
CA PRO A 147 9.18 24.16 29.39
C PRO A 147 8.04 23.94 28.39
N ALA A 148 7.09 24.87 28.32
CA ALA A 148 5.99 24.77 27.38
C ALA A 148 6.45 24.85 25.92
N ASP A 149 7.63 25.39 25.62
CA ASP A 149 8.15 25.45 24.25
C ASP A 149 8.53 24.06 23.69
N ASP A 150 8.68 23.04 24.55
CA ASP A 150 8.95 21.66 24.12
C ASP A 150 7.65 20.86 23.85
N ILE A 151 6.46 21.44 24.10
CA ILE A 151 5.18 20.79 23.81
C ILE A 151 4.81 21.05 22.34
N SER A 152 5.18 20.12 21.47
CA SER A 152 4.96 20.21 20.02
C SER A 152 3.58 19.77 19.57
N ASP A 153 2.98 18.76 20.22
CA ASP A 153 1.64 18.30 19.87
C ASP A 153 0.57 19.32 20.32
N PRO A 154 -0.23 19.88 19.38
CA PRO A 154 -1.24 20.89 19.70
C PRO A 154 -2.34 20.40 20.64
N ALA A 155 -2.74 19.13 20.54
CA ALA A 155 -3.80 18.57 21.38
C ALA A 155 -3.33 18.43 22.83
N HIS A 156 -2.15 17.85 23.04
CA HIS A 156 -1.51 17.77 24.36
C HIS A 156 -1.25 19.16 24.94
N ARG A 157 -0.86 20.12 24.11
CA ARG A 157 -0.70 21.51 24.55
C ARG A 157 -2.02 22.13 24.99
N GLN A 158 -3.11 21.87 24.28
CA GLN A 158 -4.44 22.34 24.68
C GLN A 158 -4.86 21.74 26.03
N GLU A 159 -4.69 20.44 26.23
CA GLU A 159 -5.00 19.79 27.51
C GLU A 159 -4.23 20.43 28.67
N LEU A 160 -2.94 20.69 28.45
CA LEU A 160 -2.09 21.33 29.45
C LEU A 160 -2.43 22.82 29.66
N ALA A 161 -2.85 23.54 28.62
CA ALA A 161 -3.32 24.93 28.72
C ALA A 161 -4.63 25.03 29.51
N ASP A 162 -5.53 24.06 29.33
CA ASP A 162 -6.80 23.97 30.07
C ASP A 162 -6.58 23.70 31.56
N GLU A 163 -5.55 22.92 31.92
CA GLU A 163 -5.21 22.60 33.30
C GLU A 163 -4.33 23.67 33.98
N TYR A 164 -3.35 24.23 33.26
CA TYR A 164 -2.32 25.11 33.82
C TYR A 164 -2.31 26.49 33.16
N GLU A 165 -2.67 27.54 33.92
CA GLU A 165 -2.67 28.95 33.45
C GLU A 165 -1.30 29.44 32.92
N ALA A 166 -0.20 28.74 33.26
CA ALA A 166 1.14 29.06 32.79
C ALA A 166 1.38 28.65 31.33
N ILE A 167 0.52 27.79 30.76
CA ILE A 167 0.63 27.26 29.41
C ILE A 167 -0.40 27.99 28.54
N GLY A 168 0.09 28.64 27.48
CA GLY A 168 -0.78 29.30 26.51
C GLY A 168 -1.34 28.33 25.48
N ASP A 169 -2.49 28.70 24.91
CA ASP A 169 -3.16 27.99 23.83
C ASP A 169 -2.18 27.61 22.70
N PRO A 170 -2.38 26.46 22.03
CA PRO A 170 -1.57 26.08 20.88
C PRO A 170 -1.71 27.06 19.72
N ALA A 171 -0.63 27.20 18.95
CA ALA A 171 -0.71 27.86 17.66
C ALA A 171 -1.54 26.98 16.70
N PRO A 172 -2.40 27.58 15.86
CA PRO A 172 -3.05 26.82 14.80
C PRO A 172 -2.00 26.32 13.80
N VAL A 173 -2.06 25.04 13.45
CA VAL A 173 -1.17 24.39 12.50
C VAL A 173 -1.97 23.69 11.41
N ASN A 174 -1.35 23.56 10.24
CA ASN A 174 -1.82 22.65 9.19
C ASN A 174 -1.19 21.28 9.41
N ARG A 175 -1.99 20.23 9.32
CA ARG A 175 -1.57 18.85 9.52
C ARG A 175 -1.87 18.02 8.29
N LEU A 176 -0.92 17.21 7.85
CA LEU A 176 -1.13 16.21 6.81
C LEU A 176 -1.10 14.80 7.42
N VAL A 177 -2.07 13.97 7.05
CA VAL A 177 -2.22 12.61 7.60
C VAL A 177 -2.39 11.58 6.48
N ALA A 178 -1.75 10.42 6.63
CA ALA A 178 -2.00 9.25 5.79
C ALA A 178 -1.85 7.94 6.57
N ALA A 179 -2.73 6.97 6.31
CA ALA A 179 -2.52 5.57 6.65
C ALA A 179 -1.75 4.88 5.51
N VAL A 180 -0.53 4.43 5.80
CA VAL A 180 0.32 3.69 4.88
C VAL A 180 0.05 2.20 5.03
N ARG A 181 -0.46 1.59 3.96
CA ARG A 181 -0.89 0.19 3.88
C ARG A 181 0.06 -0.62 3.00
N GLN A 182 0.18 -1.90 3.32
CA GLN A 182 0.85 -2.86 2.44
C GLN A 182 -0.15 -3.39 1.41
N VAL A 183 0.30 -3.60 0.17
CA VAL A 183 -0.48 -4.24 -0.90
C VAL A 183 -0.08 -5.70 -1.05
N GLU A 184 -1.06 -6.59 -1.09
CA GLU A 184 -0.91 -8.03 -1.30
C GLU A 184 -1.94 -8.55 -2.30
N THR A 185 -1.71 -9.73 -2.87
CA THR A 185 -2.70 -10.38 -3.74
C THR A 185 -3.98 -10.70 -2.97
N ASP A 186 -5.13 -10.51 -3.60
CA ASP A 186 -6.40 -10.93 -3.04
C ASP A 186 -6.71 -12.38 -3.44
N GLU A 187 -6.81 -13.27 -2.45
CA GLU A 187 -7.20 -14.67 -2.66
C GLU A 187 -8.67 -14.83 -3.06
N GLU A 188 -9.50 -13.79 -2.87
CA GLU A 188 -10.89 -13.76 -3.32
C GLU A 188 -11.03 -13.34 -4.80
N ALA A 189 -9.99 -12.74 -5.37
CA ALA A 189 -9.91 -12.41 -6.79
C ALA A 189 -9.47 -13.63 -7.62
N PRO A 190 -9.77 -13.67 -8.92
CA PRO A 190 -9.12 -14.62 -9.83
C PRO A 190 -7.60 -14.50 -9.78
N GLU A 191 -6.90 -15.58 -10.13
CA GLU A 191 -5.43 -15.62 -10.13
C GLU A 191 -4.85 -14.47 -10.97
N ASP A 192 -3.96 -13.68 -10.35
CA ASP A 192 -3.33 -12.49 -10.93
C ASP A 192 -4.29 -11.36 -11.36
N GLU A 193 -5.52 -11.31 -10.82
CA GLU A 193 -6.54 -10.32 -11.20
C GLU A 193 -6.98 -9.38 -10.08
N GLY A 194 -6.33 -9.36 -8.92
CA GLY A 194 -6.76 -8.47 -7.85
C GLY A 194 -5.83 -8.38 -6.65
N VAL A 195 -5.90 -7.23 -5.99
CA VAL A 195 -5.10 -6.93 -4.80
C VAL A 195 -5.98 -6.39 -3.68
N LYS A 196 -5.45 -6.43 -2.46
CA LYS A 196 -6.04 -5.79 -1.28
C LYS A 196 -4.98 -5.03 -0.50
N THR A 197 -5.44 -4.11 0.35
CA THR A 197 -4.59 -3.41 1.30
C THR A 197 -4.74 -4.00 2.70
N SER A 198 -3.64 -4.06 3.44
CA SER A 198 -3.60 -4.50 4.83
C SER A 198 -2.66 -3.64 5.67
N ASP A 199 -2.71 -3.84 7.00
CA ASP A 199 -1.86 -3.11 7.93
C ASP A 199 -0.38 -3.36 7.64
N SER A 200 0.42 -2.30 7.70
CA SER A 200 1.84 -2.44 7.45
C SER A 200 2.54 -3.20 8.58
N SER A 201 3.57 -3.98 8.23
CA SER A 201 4.36 -4.79 9.17
C SER A 201 5.66 -4.12 9.63
N THR A 202 6.06 -3.03 8.97
CA THR A 202 7.34 -2.32 9.16
C THR A 202 7.15 -0.81 9.16
N GLU A 203 7.97 -0.10 9.92
CA GLU A 203 7.94 1.36 10.01
C GLU A 203 8.37 1.98 8.66
N LYS A 204 7.75 3.09 8.27
CA LYS A 204 8.02 3.81 7.03
C LYS A 204 8.54 5.19 7.32
N ALA A 205 9.32 5.75 6.39
CA ALA A 205 9.68 7.15 6.41
C ALA A 205 8.81 7.91 5.40
N VAL A 206 8.14 8.95 5.87
CA VAL A 206 7.31 9.85 5.07
C VAL A 206 7.92 11.24 5.07
N LEU A 207 8.02 11.85 3.89
CA LEU A 207 8.61 13.16 3.71
C LEU A 207 7.72 14.01 2.82
N ALA A 208 7.27 15.17 3.32
CA ALA A 208 6.72 16.24 2.50
C ALA A 208 7.89 17.12 2.04
N GLU A 209 8.21 17.16 0.74
CA GLU A 209 9.45 17.78 0.23
C GLU A 209 9.62 19.28 0.55
N SER A 210 8.55 19.97 0.95
CA SER A 210 8.60 21.35 1.43
C SER A 210 9.27 21.51 2.79
N ASP A 211 9.33 20.43 3.59
CA ASP A 211 10.10 20.31 4.82
C ASP A 211 11.11 19.15 4.69
N PRO A 212 12.43 19.40 4.76
CA PRO A 212 13.43 18.36 4.59
C PRO A 212 13.49 17.33 5.75
N VAL A 213 12.56 17.35 6.71
CA VAL A 213 12.53 16.41 7.83
C VAL A 213 11.50 15.30 7.57
N ALA A 214 11.98 14.07 7.36
CA ALA A 214 11.13 12.90 7.27
C ALA A 214 10.57 12.53 8.66
N VAL A 215 9.30 12.13 8.70
CA VAL A 215 8.64 11.57 9.88
C VAL A 215 8.48 10.06 9.73
N PRO A 216 8.63 9.27 10.81
CA PRO A 216 8.27 7.86 10.78
C PRO A 216 6.76 7.68 10.79
N THR A 217 6.26 6.55 10.29
CA THR A 217 4.89 6.10 10.56
C THR A 217 4.76 5.51 11.96
N PHE A 218 3.59 5.68 12.57
CA PHE A 218 3.17 5.07 13.82
C PHE A 218 1.92 4.23 13.57
N ALA A 219 1.98 2.92 13.80
CA ALA A 219 0.92 1.96 13.47
C ALA A 219 0.51 2.01 12.00
N GLY A 220 1.47 2.33 11.11
CA GLY A 220 1.22 2.60 9.70
C GLY A 220 0.71 4.01 9.40
N VAL A 221 0.43 4.85 10.39
CA VAL A 221 -0.08 6.23 10.21
C VAL A 221 1.05 7.24 10.25
N ALA A 222 1.15 8.11 9.24
CA ALA A 222 2.03 9.26 9.26
C ALA A 222 1.25 10.54 9.63
N VAL A 223 1.85 11.37 10.47
CA VAL A 223 1.35 12.70 10.82
C VAL A 223 2.49 13.70 10.61
N ILE A 224 2.27 14.67 9.73
CA ILE A 224 3.21 15.77 9.48
C ILE A 224 2.52 17.06 9.93
N ASP A 225 3.07 17.70 10.95
CA ASP A 225 2.57 18.97 11.47
C ASP A 225 3.30 20.17 10.84
N ASP A 226 2.66 21.34 10.90
CA ASP A 226 3.18 22.63 10.42
C ASP A 226 3.51 22.66 8.92
N VAL A 227 2.71 21.95 8.11
CA VAL A 227 2.89 21.94 6.65
C VAL A 227 2.40 23.26 6.05
N PRO A 228 3.21 24.03 5.32
CA PRO A 228 2.75 25.28 4.71
C PRO A 228 1.53 25.06 3.81
N ALA A 229 0.60 26.02 3.70
CA ALA A 229 -0.49 25.90 2.73
C ALA A 229 0.04 25.86 1.27
N GLY A 230 -0.63 25.09 0.41
CA GLY A 230 -0.31 24.97 -1.02
C GLY A 230 -0.04 23.53 -1.49
N GLU A 231 0.49 23.39 -2.70
CA GLU A 231 0.84 22.09 -3.28
C GLU A 231 2.21 21.62 -2.77
N HIS A 232 2.28 20.35 -2.37
CA HIS A 232 3.48 19.66 -1.92
C HIS A 232 3.64 18.33 -2.62
N ARG A 233 4.87 17.80 -2.57
CA ARG A 233 5.15 16.42 -2.95
C ARG A 233 5.34 15.60 -1.69
N LEU A 234 4.50 14.58 -1.53
CA LEU A 234 4.67 13.58 -0.49
C LEU A 234 5.46 12.41 -1.06
N THR A 235 6.40 11.89 -0.29
CA THR A 235 7.16 10.68 -0.63
C THR A 235 7.14 9.71 0.55
N VAL A 236 6.99 8.42 0.26
CA VAL A 236 7.02 7.37 1.27
C VAL A 236 8.03 6.31 0.86
N ASN A 237 8.86 5.90 1.82
CA ASN A 237 9.80 4.80 1.66
C ASN A 237 9.66 3.81 2.80
N GLY A 238 9.61 2.52 2.45
CA GLY A 238 9.51 1.40 3.37
C GLY A 238 10.58 0.36 3.10
N ALA A 239 11.04 -0.33 4.14
CA ALA A 239 11.89 -1.49 3.97
C ALA A 239 11.10 -2.62 3.30
N GLY A 240 11.60 -3.15 2.17
CA GLY A 240 10.88 -4.22 1.47
C GLY A 240 9.84 -3.76 0.45
N GLU A 241 9.59 -2.45 0.32
CA GLU A 241 8.49 -1.90 -0.47
C GLU A 241 8.98 -0.95 -1.54
N ALA A 242 8.20 -0.83 -2.60
CA ALA A 242 8.47 0.14 -3.65
C ALA A 242 8.24 1.57 -3.15
N PRO A 243 9.07 2.54 -3.59
CA PRO A 243 8.90 3.92 -3.20
C PRO A 243 7.61 4.50 -3.78
N TYR A 244 6.98 5.40 -3.02
CA TYR A 244 5.75 6.08 -3.41
C TYR A 244 5.94 7.59 -3.48
N SER A 245 5.26 8.23 -4.43
CA SER A 245 5.16 9.68 -4.48
C SER A 245 3.82 10.12 -5.05
N GLU A 246 3.25 11.17 -4.45
CA GLU A 246 2.07 11.85 -4.93
C GLU A 246 2.19 13.37 -4.72
N ARG A 247 1.31 14.12 -5.36
CA ARG A 247 1.12 15.54 -5.09
C ARG A 247 -0.09 15.72 -4.18
N VAL A 248 0.11 16.44 -3.09
CA VAL A 248 -0.91 16.74 -2.08
C VAL A 248 -1.13 18.24 -2.00
N GLU A 249 -2.36 18.65 -1.71
CA GLU A 249 -2.71 20.05 -1.48
C GLU A 249 -3.04 20.23 -0.01
N VAL A 250 -2.38 21.19 0.64
CA VAL A 250 -2.66 21.61 2.01
C VAL A 250 -3.43 22.92 1.97
N THR A 251 -4.55 22.96 2.69
CA THR A 251 -5.49 24.09 2.66
C THR A 251 -4.94 25.34 3.36
N GLU A 252 -5.50 26.51 3.02
CA GLU A 252 -5.12 27.78 3.67
C GLU A 252 -5.66 27.89 5.11
N GLU A 253 -6.73 27.16 5.43
CA GLU A 253 -7.34 27.16 6.75
C GLU A 253 -6.65 26.11 7.64
N PRO A 254 -6.20 26.48 8.85
CA PRO A 254 -5.64 25.53 9.80
C PRO A 254 -6.57 24.34 10.04
N GLY A 255 -6.03 23.13 9.91
CA GLY A 255 -6.80 21.91 9.99
C GLY A 255 -6.00 20.68 9.54
N THR A 256 -6.72 19.59 9.31
CA THR A 256 -6.16 18.31 8.87
C THR A 256 -6.53 18.06 7.41
N ASP A 257 -5.51 17.90 6.57
CA ASP A 257 -5.64 17.41 5.20
C ASP A 257 -5.21 15.94 5.12
N LEU A 258 -5.81 15.20 4.18
CA LEU A 258 -5.54 13.78 3.97
C LEU A 258 -4.67 13.58 2.73
N ALA A 259 -3.74 12.65 2.83
CA ALA A 259 -2.89 12.17 1.73
C ALA A 259 -3.29 10.74 1.33
N GLY A 260 -3.02 10.37 0.08
CA GLY A 260 -3.51 9.13 -0.52
C GLY A 260 -5.02 9.16 -0.83
N VAL A 261 -5.52 8.01 -1.29
CA VAL A 261 -6.93 7.84 -1.65
C VAL A 261 -7.73 7.64 -0.37
N ASP A 262 -8.67 8.54 -0.08
CA ASP A 262 -9.47 8.52 1.16
C ASP A 262 -8.64 8.47 2.46
N GLY A 263 -7.41 8.99 2.41
CA GLY A 263 -6.45 8.96 3.52
C GLY A 263 -5.54 7.73 3.55
N GLU A 264 -5.57 6.86 2.53
CA GLU A 264 -4.77 5.64 2.46
C GLU A 264 -3.74 5.67 1.32
N ILE A 265 -2.49 5.31 1.65
CA ILE A 265 -1.38 5.15 0.71
C ILE A 265 -1.06 3.66 0.58
N ALA A 266 -1.17 3.13 -0.64
CA ALA A 266 -0.93 1.73 -0.95
C ALA A 266 0.52 1.49 -1.41
N LEU A 267 1.28 0.66 -0.67
CA LEU A 267 2.67 0.29 -0.99
C LEU A 267 2.81 -1.19 -1.38
N PRO A 268 3.15 -1.51 -2.64
CA PRO A 268 3.47 -2.88 -3.01
C PRO A 268 4.89 -3.28 -2.57
N PRO A 269 5.14 -4.56 -2.25
CA PRO A 269 6.48 -5.08 -1.99
C PRO A 269 7.37 -4.93 -3.23
N SER A 270 8.64 -4.60 -3.01
CA SER A 270 9.60 -4.26 -4.07
C SER A 270 9.76 -5.38 -5.11
N ASN A 271 9.70 -6.63 -4.69
CA ASN A 271 9.86 -7.79 -5.57
C ASN A 271 8.65 -8.04 -6.46
N ALA A 272 7.47 -7.55 -6.10
CA ALA A 272 6.21 -7.72 -6.83
C ALA A 272 5.76 -6.42 -7.52
N ALA A 273 6.41 -5.31 -7.20
CA ALA A 273 6.10 -4.00 -7.76
C ALA A 273 6.45 -3.91 -9.25
N VAL A 274 5.54 -3.29 -10.01
CA VAL A 274 5.71 -2.94 -11.41
C VAL A 274 5.47 -1.44 -11.55
N LYS A 275 6.42 -0.74 -12.18
CA LYS A 275 6.28 0.70 -12.41
C LYS A 275 5.27 0.95 -13.53
N LEU A 276 4.10 1.48 -13.20
CA LEU A 276 3.11 1.97 -14.14
C LEU A 276 3.42 3.43 -14.45
N GLU A 277 3.77 3.72 -15.70
CA GLU A 277 4.10 5.07 -16.17
C GLU A 277 3.07 5.55 -17.18
N VAL A 278 2.51 6.74 -16.95
CA VAL A 278 1.75 7.48 -17.95
C VAL A 278 2.68 8.51 -18.57
N ASN A 279 3.02 8.30 -19.84
CA ASN A 279 3.88 9.21 -20.58
C ASN A 279 3.05 10.19 -21.42
N ALA A 280 2.96 11.44 -20.96
CA ALA A 280 2.24 12.50 -21.65
C ALA A 280 3.01 13.14 -22.82
N ASP A 281 4.27 12.74 -23.06
CA ASP A 281 5.06 13.24 -24.19
C ASP A 281 4.38 12.90 -25.51
N GLY A 282 3.98 13.93 -26.27
CA GLY A 282 3.31 13.77 -27.56
C GLY A 282 1.78 13.66 -27.48
N THR A 283 1.21 13.73 -26.27
CA THR A 283 -0.23 13.86 -26.08
C THR A 283 -0.72 15.25 -26.48
N ASP A 284 -1.81 15.31 -27.27
CA ASP A 284 -2.39 16.58 -27.74
C ASP A 284 -3.03 17.41 -26.61
N ALA A 285 -3.53 16.74 -25.56
CA ALA A 285 -4.16 17.34 -24.40
C ALA A 285 -3.18 17.50 -23.22
N THR A 286 -3.37 18.53 -22.40
CA THR A 286 -2.65 18.69 -21.13
C THR A 286 -3.35 17.84 -20.08
N LEU A 287 -2.67 16.79 -19.58
CA LEU A 287 -3.16 15.96 -18.50
C LEU A 287 -2.91 16.61 -17.15
N GLU A 288 -3.90 16.57 -16.26
CA GLU A 288 -3.85 17.22 -14.94
C GLU A 288 -4.04 16.23 -13.78
N ASN A 289 -4.66 15.07 -14.02
CA ASN A 289 -4.86 14.06 -12.98
C ASN A 289 -4.62 12.64 -13.50
N LEU A 290 -4.04 11.82 -12.63
CA LEU A 290 -3.84 10.39 -12.80
C LEU A 290 -4.51 9.67 -11.64
N ALA A 291 -5.25 8.61 -11.94
CA ALA A 291 -5.70 7.66 -10.94
C ALA A 291 -5.50 6.22 -11.39
N VAL A 292 -5.31 5.32 -10.41
CA VAL A 292 -5.15 3.90 -10.62
C VAL A 292 -6.06 3.14 -9.66
N GLU A 293 -6.88 2.28 -10.23
CA GLU A 293 -7.90 1.50 -9.55
C GLU A 293 -7.73 0.03 -9.90
N ASP A 294 -7.60 -0.83 -8.90
CA ASP A 294 -7.66 -2.28 -9.06
C ASP A 294 -9.12 -2.73 -9.08
N ASP A 295 -9.44 -3.74 -9.89
CA ASP A 295 -10.83 -4.21 -10.05
C ASP A 295 -11.45 -4.76 -8.75
N PHE A 296 -10.63 -5.25 -7.82
CA PHE A 296 -11.07 -5.84 -6.55
C PHE A 296 -10.68 -4.97 -5.36
N GLY A 297 -9.45 -4.44 -5.37
CA GLY A 297 -8.90 -3.56 -4.31
C GLY A 297 -9.45 -2.14 -4.35
N GLY A 298 -10.15 -1.76 -5.42
CA GLY A 298 -10.64 -0.40 -5.61
C GLY A 298 -9.52 0.59 -5.89
N ARG A 299 -9.76 1.87 -5.59
CA ARG A 299 -8.84 2.95 -5.94
C ARG A 299 -7.63 2.97 -5.01
N LEU A 300 -6.43 2.85 -5.59
CA LEU A 300 -5.18 2.74 -4.84
C LEU A 300 -4.29 3.98 -4.97
N TYR A 301 -4.49 4.77 -6.02
CA TYR A 301 -3.71 5.97 -6.28
C TYR A 301 -4.56 7.04 -6.95
N GLU A 302 -4.41 8.29 -6.51
CA GLU A 302 -4.92 9.47 -7.19
C GLU A 302 -4.01 10.65 -6.90
N SER A 303 -3.52 11.32 -7.95
CA SER A 303 -2.64 12.47 -7.80
C SER A 303 -2.82 13.44 -8.96
N ARG A 304 -2.60 14.73 -8.67
CA ARG A 304 -2.33 15.71 -9.72
C ARG A 304 -1.05 15.35 -10.47
N MET A 305 -1.04 15.62 -11.76
CA MET A 305 0.12 15.42 -12.63
C MET A 305 0.35 16.68 -13.48
N ASP A 306 1.61 16.89 -13.85
CA ASP A 306 2.00 17.88 -14.86
C ASP A 306 3.02 17.21 -15.78
N GLY A 307 2.54 16.77 -16.95
CA GLY A 307 3.32 15.94 -17.86
C GLY A 307 3.25 14.46 -17.50
N SER A 308 4.40 13.76 -17.48
CA SER A 308 4.44 12.33 -17.22
C SER A 308 4.50 12.02 -15.72
N GLU A 309 3.80 10.97 -15.31
CA GLU A 309 3.70 10.55 -13.90
C GLU A 309 3.81 9.03 -13.80
N ALA A 310 4.28 8.52 -12.65
CA ALA A 310 4.42 7.08 -12.47
C ALA A 310 4.20 6.63 -11.02
N VAL A 311 3.55 5.49 -10.88
CA VAL A 311 3.28 4.84 -9.60
C VAL A 311 3.67 3.36 -9.67
N TYR A 312 4.08 2.78 -8.55
CA TYR A 312 4.30 1.34 -8.46
C TYR A 312 2.99 0.64 -8.10
N VAL A 313 2.65 -0.38 -8.86
CA VAL A 313 1.48 -1.25 -8.62
C VAL A 313 1.94 -2.68 -8.37
N HIS A 314 1.12 -3.49 -7.71
CA HIS A 314 1.45 -4.91 -7.50
C HIS A 314 1.20 -5.72 -8.78
N ARG A 315 2.09 -6.65 -9.12
CA ARG A 315 1.98 -7.41 -10.38
C ARG A 315 0.74 -8.29 -10.52
N GLY A 316 0.25 -8.83 -9.41
CA GLY A 316 -0.94 -9.69 -9.38
C GLY A 316 -2.27 -8.93 -9.34
N GLY A 317 -2.28 -7.65 -9.68
CA GLY A 317 -3.50 -6.84 -9.75
C GLY A 317 -3.91 -6.57 -11.20
N ALA A 318 -5.16 -6.15 -11.38
CA ALA A 318 -5.72 -5.82 -12.68
C ALA A 318 -6.32 -4.42 -12.62
N TYR A 319 -5.70 -3.49 -13.35
CA TYR A 319 -5.90 -2.08 -13.11
C TYR A 319 -6.65 -1.38 -14.23
N THR A 320 -7.50 -0.44 -13.83
CA THR A 320 -7.96 0.67 -14.66
C THR A 320 -7.12 1.90 -14.31
N THR A 321 -6.36 2.39 -15.29
CA THR A 321 -5.67 3.67 -15.19
C THR A 321 -6.51 4.75 -15.83
N GLU A 322 -6.88 5.76 -15.05
CA GLU A 322 -7.65 6.90 -15.50
C GLU A 322 -6.78 8.15 -15.60
N VAL A 323 -7.02 8.95 -16.63
CA VAL A 323 -6.43 10.28 -16.76
C VAL A 323 -7.53 11.31 -17.00
N ARG A 324 -7.31 12.55 -16.56
CA ARG A 324 -8.15 13.69 -16.97
C ARG A 324 -7.29 14.80 -17.55
N ASP A 325 -7.79 15.38 -18.64
CA ASP A 325 -7.20 16.60 -19.20
C ASP A 325 -7.73 17.88 -18.53
N ALA A 326 -7.12 19.01 -18.89
CA ALA A 326 -7.49 20.35 -18.45
C ALA A 326 -8.91 20.79 -18.82
N ASP A 327 -9.54 20.14 -19.81
CA ASP A 327 -10.95 20.36 -20.16
C ASP A 327 -11.90 19.46 -19.34
N GLY A 328 -11.35 18.62 -18.46
CA GLY A 328 -12.07 17.65 -17.64
C GLY A 328 -12.55 16.42 -18.40
N ALA A 329 -12.05 16.19 -19.62
CA ALA A 329 -12.41 14.99 -20.38
C ALA A 329 -11.63 13.77 -19.86
N PRO A 330 -12.32 12.65 -19.56
CA PRO A 330 -11.67 11.46 -19.03
C PRO A 330 -11.06 10.60 -20.14
N GLY A 331 -9.95 9.95 -19.84
CA GLY A 331 -9.42 8.79 -20.57
C GLY A 331 -9.24 7.61 -19.61
N ALA A 332 -9.36 6.39 -20.13
CA ALA A 332 -9.19 5.16 -19.36
C ALA A 332 -8.38 4.13 -20.14
N PHE A 333 -7.55 3.37 -19.44
CA PHE A 333 -6.65 2.37 -20.01
C PHE A 333 -6.63 1.14 -19.12
N ARG A 334 -6.79 -0.04 -19.72
CA ARG A 334 -6.65 -1.32 -19.02
C ARG A 334 -5.16 -1.66 -18.88
N VAL A 335 -4.73 -1.96 -17.67
CA VAL A 335 -3.34 -2.32 -17.35
C VAL A 335 -3.33 -3.58 -16.48
N ASN A 336 -2.91 -4.69 -17.07
CA ASN A 336 -2.68 -5.95 -16.36
C ASN A 336 -1.17 -6.23 -16.42
N PRO A 337 -0.42 -6.01 -15.33
CA PRO A 337 1.02 -6.27 -15.32
C PRO A 337 1.25 -7.78 -15.47
N ALA A 338 1.73 -8.23 -16.61
CA ALA A 338 2.04 -9.64 -16.79
C ALA A 338 3.11 -10.10 -15.78
N ALA A 339 3.05 -11.38 -15.36
CA ALA A 339 4.03 -11.97 -14.46
C ALA A 339 5.49 -11.88 -15.00
N ASP A 340 5.67 -11.72 -16.30
CA ASP A 340 6.97 -11.58 -16.99
C ASP A 340 7.30 -10.12 -17.40
N ALA A 341 6.48 -9.14 -17.02
CA ALA A 341 6.76 -7.74 -17.32
C ALA A 341 8.15 -7.35 -16.76
N GLU A 342 8.95 -6.62 -17.55
CA GLU A 342 10.31 -6.17 -17.19
C GLU A 342 10.31 -5.06 -16.10
N GLY A 343 9.46 -5.20 -15.08
CA GLY A 343 9.30 -4.27 -13.96
C GLY A 343 8.67 -2.92 -14.34
N ARG A 344 8.17 -2.75 -15.58
CA ARG A 344 7.53 -1.52 -16.05
C ARG A 344 6.41 -1.79 -17.06
N VAL A 345 5.31 -1.05 -16.94
CA VAL A 345 4.29 -0.87 -17.96
C VAL A 345 4.16 0.62 -18.28
N ARG A 346 4.04 0.98 -19.57
CA ARG A 346 4.01 2.38 -20.00
C ARG A 346 2.82 2.63 -20.94
N ILE A 347 2.01 3.63 -20.60
CA ILE A 347 0.94 4.16 -21.44
C ILE A 347 1.52 5.31 -22.25
N GLU A 348 1.63 5.12 -23.56
CA GLU A 348 2.22 6.09 -24.49
C GLU A 348 1.15 6.96 -25.13
N ASN A 349 1.39 8.28 -25.18
CA ASN A 349 0.50 9.26 -25.81
C ASN A 349 -0.98 9.07 -25.39
N PRO A 350 -1.28 9.03 -24.08
CA PRO A 350 -2.62 8.80 -23.57
C PRO A 350 -3.64 9.76 -24.20
N GLN A 351 -4.73 9.21 -24.73
CA GLN A 351 -5.84 9.97 -25.28
C GLN A 351 -6.96 10.13 -24.24
N THR A 352 -7.70 11.24 -24.31
CA THR A 352 -8.91 11.48 -23.53
C THR A 352 -10.16 11.49 -24.42
N GLY A 353 -11.33 11.45 -23.80
CA GLY A 353 -12.63 11.51 -24.45
C GLY A 353 -13.09 10.17 -25.02
N LYS A 354 -14.08 10.24 -25.93
CA LYS A 354 -14.87 9.07 -26.35
C LYS A 354 -14.05 7.97 -27.04
N ALA A 355 -12.99 8.32 -27.76
CA ALA A 355 -12.16 7.34 -28.45
C ALA A 355 -11.38 6.47 -27.45
N SER A 356 -10.79 7.08 -26.42
CA SER A 356 -10.15 6.37 -25.32
C SER A 356 -11.13 5.44 -24.61
N LEU A 357 -12.30 5.97 -24.23
CA LEU A 357 -13.32 5.17 -23.54
C LEU A 357 -13.87 4.01 -24.38
N ALA A 358 -14.04 4.21 -25.69
CA ALA A 358 -14.46 3.12 -26.59
C ALA A 358 -13.38 2.04 -26.68
N GLY A 359 -12.10 2.43 -26.78
CA GLY A 359 -10.97 1.50 -26.73
C GLY A 359 -10.93 0.72 -25.42
N PHE A 360 -11.06 1.40 -24.29
CA PHE A 360 -11.14 0.77 -22.96
C PHE A 360 -12.27 -0.26 -22.86
N VAL A 361 -13.49 0.12 -23.25
CA VAL A 361 -14.65 -0.81 -23.25
C VAL A 361 -14.43 -2.00 -24.18
N SER A 362 -13.77 -1.79 -25.32
CA SER A 362 -13.37 -2.89 -26.21
C SER A 362 -12.43 -3.85 -25.50
N THR A 363 -11.35 -3.35 -24.89
CA THR A 363 -10.35 -4.18 -24.20
C THR A 363 -10.98 -4.99 -23.07
N ILE A 364 -11.76 -4.37 -22.18
CA ILE A 364 -12.45 -5.09 -21.11
C ILE A 364 -13.43 -6.11 -21.68
N SER A 365 -14.10 -5.81 -22.80
CA SER A 365 -15.03 -6.77 -23.43
C SER A 365 -14.29 -7.98 -24.02
N GLU A 366 -13.10 -7.79 -24.58
CA GLU A 366 -12.24 -8.89 -25.05
C GLU A 366 -11.77 -9.76 -23.89
N GLU A 367 -11.27 -9.14 -22.82
CA GLU A 367 -10.84 -9.82 -21.60
C GLU A 367 -11.97 -10.63 -20.97
N THR A 368 -13.13 -10.00 -20.75
CA THR A 368 -14.32 -10.66 -20.22
C THR A 368 -14.75 -11.83 -21.11
N ALA A 369 -14.65 -11.70 -22.44
CA ALA A 369 -15.02 -12.77 -23.36
C ALA A 369 -14.07 -13.97 -23.23
N LEU A 370 -12.77 -13.73 -23.04
CA LEU A 370 -11.77 -14.78 -22.82
C LEU A 370 -11.99 -15.50 -21.48
N SER A 371 -12.24 -14.76 -20.39
CA SER A 371 -12.53 -15.37 -19.08
C SER A 371 -13.79 -16.22 -19.12
N VAL A 372 -14.84 -15.75 -19.81
CA VAL A 372 -16.09 -16.51 -20.00
C VAL A 372 -15.86 -17.75 -20.88
N GLU A 373 -15.04 -17.66 -21.94
CA GLU A 373 -14.66 -18.81 -22.77
C GLU A 373 -13.92 -19.87 -21.93
N ALA A 374 -12.94 -19.47 -21.12
CA ALA A 374 -12.18 -20.39 -20.27
C ALA A 374 -13.08 -21.15 -19.27
N VAL A 375 -14.02 -20.47 -18.62
CA VAL A 375 -15.01 -21.11 -17.73
C VAL A 375 -15.92 -22.08 -18.50
N THR A 376 -16.29 -21.72 -19.73
CA THR A 376 -17.14 -22.57 -20.58
C THR A 376 -16.42 -23.86 -20.97
N ASP A 377 -15.13 -23.77 -21.34
CA ASP A 377 -14.33 -24.94 -21.71
C ASP A 377 -14.12 -25.88 -20.53
N VAL A 378 -13.85 -25.35 -19.33
CA VAL A 378 -13.75 -26.16 -18.09
C VAL A 378 -15.07 -26.86 -17.77
N ALA A 379 -16.20 -26.15 -17.89
CA ALA A 379 -17.52 -26.74 -17.66
C ALA A 379 -17.87 -27.86 -18.67
N LEU A 380 -17.34 -27.80 -19.89
CA LEU A 380 -17.54 -28.84 -20.90
C LEU A 380 -16.64 -30.07 -20.66
N ASP A 381 -15.45 -29.89 -20.08
CA ASP A 381 -14.55 -30.99 -19.72
C ASP A 381 -14.99 -31.72 -18.42
N GLU A 382 -15.60 -31.01 -17.46
CA GLU A 382 -16.08 -31.61 -16.20
C GLU A 382 -17.40 -32.37 -16.36
N VAL A 383 -18.21 -32.02 -17.37
CA VAL A 383 -19.36 -32.81 -17.81
C VAL A 383 -18.86 -33.95 -18.70
N GLY A 384 -18.29 -34.96 -18.05
CA GLY A 384 -17.76 -36.16 -18.70
C GLY A 384 -18.69 -36.68 -19.78
N ASP A 385 -18.09 -36.97 -20.94
CA ASP A 385 -18.68 -37.61 -22.11
C ASP A 385 -19.82 -38.56 -21.72
N PRO A 386 -21.10 -38.30 -22.08
CA PRO A 386 -22.15 -39.25 -21.79
C PRO A 386 -21.84 -40.52 -22.58
N VAL A 387 -21.33 -41.52 -21.86
CA VAL A 387 -21.18 -42.89 -22.32
C VAL A 387 -22.55 -43.36 -22.81
N GLY A 388 -22.74 -43.29 -24.11
CA GLY A 388 -24.02 -43.53 -24.78
C GLY A 388 -23.80 -43.93 -26.22
N GLY A 389 -22.91 -44.91 -26.44
CA GLY A 389 -22.79 -45.60 -27.72
C GLY A 389 -24.13 -46.21 -28.12
N ILE A 390 -24.82 -45.55 -29.04
CA ILE A 390 -25.80 -46.16 -29.92
C ILE A 390 -25.34 -45.91 -31.36
N THR A 391 -24.58 -46.88 -31.84
CA THR A 391 -24.26 -47.03 -33.26
C THR A 391 -25.55 -47.14 -34.06
N GLY A 392 -25.84 -46.14 -34.88
CA GLY A 392 -26.96 -46.13 -35.82
C GLY A 392 -26.56 -45.47 -37.13
N GLY A 393 -25.67 -46.11 -37.89
CA GLY A 393 -25.24 -45.66 -39.21
C GLY A 393 -25.37 -46.76 -40.26
N SER A 394 -26.27 -46.50 -41.22
CA SER A 394 -26.25 -46.98 -42.61
C SER A 394 -26.64 -48.45 -42.88
N GLY A 395 -27.93 -48.66 -43.17
CA GLY A 395 -28.41 -49.78 -43.97
C GLY A 395 -28.61 -49.34 -45.43
N ASP A 396 -27.73 -49.82 -46.31
CA ASP A 396 -27.90 -49.78 -47.76
C ASP A 396 -29.12 -50.61 -48.19
N GLY A 397 -29.83 -50.10 -49.19
CA GLY A 397 -30.97 -50.78 -49.79
C GLY A 397 -30.55 -51.89 -50.75
N GLU A 398 -31.31 -52.98 -50.77
CA GLU A 398 -31.91 -53.51 -52.01
C GLU A 398 -33.03 -54.52 -51.69
N SER A 399 -34.04 -54.48 -52.56
CA SER A 399 -34.95 -55.56 -52.97
C SER A 399 -36.26 -55.87 -52.19
N THR A 400 -37.35 -55.34 -52.78
CA THR A 400 -38.42 -56.11 -53.45
C THR A 400 -39.63 -56.63 -52.65
N GLU A 401 -40.78 -56.10 -53.07
CA GLU A 401 -42.12 -56.72 -53.19
C GLU A 401 -43.06 -56.87 -51.98
N THR A 402 -44.17 -56.11 -52.09
CA THR A 402 -45.60 -56.48 -51.91
C THR A 402 -46.00 -57.21 -50.62
N ASN A 403 -47.00 -56.79 -49.85
CA ASN A 403 -48.36 -56.55 -50.33
C ASN A 403 -49.26 -55.98 -49.20
N ASP A 404 -50.18 -55.11 -49.61
CA ASP A 404 -51.57 -54.89 -49.17
C ASP A 404 -52.01 -54.88 -47.69
N GLY A 405 -52.58 -53.72 -47.32
CA GLY A 405 -53.88 -53.58 -46.64
C GLY A 405 -53.89 -53.86 -45.14
N ASP A 406 -54.76 -53.32 -44.31
CA ASP A 406 -55.89 -52.42 -44.44
C ASP A 406 -56.13 -51.85 -43.02
N ARG A 407 -56.72 -50.67 -43.02
CA ARG A 407 -57.33 -49.87 -41.94
C ARG A 407 -57.58 -50.52 -40.58
N SER A 408 -57.30 -49.78 -39.49
CA SER A 408 -58.30 -49.38 -38.47
C SER A 408 -57.71 -48.42 -37.43
N SER A 409 -58.33 -47.25 -37.25
CA SER A 409 -58.37 -46.48 -35.99
C SER A 409 -59.24 -47.25 -34.95
N PRO A 410 -59.35 -46.91 -33.64
CA PRO A 410 -58.99 -45.66 -32.94
C PRO A 410 -58.36 -45.82 -31.51
N THR A 411 -58.12 -44.67 -30.87
CA THR A 411 -57.80 -44.29 -29.46
C THR A 411 -57.90 -45.36 -28.35
N PRO A 412 -57.03 -45.34 -27.31
CA PRO A 412 -57.36 -44.68 -26.01
C PRO A 412 -56.12 -44.13 -25.22
N THR A 413 -56.23 -42.96 -24.55
CA THR A 413 -56.42 -42.78 -23.09
C THR A 413 -55.13 -42.73 -22.27
N GLU A 414 -55.11 -41.72 -21.40
CA GLU A 414 -54.12 -41.34 -20.40
C GLU A 414 -53.60 -42.52 -19.56
N THR A 415 -52.31 -42.47 -19.24
CA THR A 415 -51.82 -42.97 -17.95
C THR A 415 -50.58 -42.20 -17.51
N ASP A 416 -50.72 -41.73 -16.28
CA ASP A 416 -49.83 -40.99 -15.41
C ASP A 416 -48.62 -41.84 -14.95
N SER A 417 -47.63 -41.15 -14.37
CA SER A 417 -46.44 -41.64 -13.64
C SER A 417 -45.12 -41.72 -14.42
N GLY A 418 -44.21 -40.80 -14.10
CA GLY A 418 -42.79 -40.90 -14.44
C GLY A 418 -42.04 -39.57 -14.51
N GLY A 419 -42.40 -38.58 -13.69
CA GLY A 419 -41.64 -37.34 -13.56
C GLY A 419 -40.48 -37.52 -12.59
N ASP A 420 -39.31 -37.87 -13.12
CA ASP A 420 -38.00 -37.63 -12.47
C ASP A 420 -36.91 -37.86 -13.53
N GLY A 421 -36.48 -36.79 -14.20
CA GLY A 421 -35.43 -36.92 -15.22
C GLY A 421 -35.18 -35.74 -16.16
N ASP A 422 -35.73 -34.54 -15.92
CA ASP A 422 -35.58 -33.42 -16.87
C ASP A 422 -35.35 -32.04 -16.22
N LEU A 423 -34.93 -31.99 -14.96
CA LEU A 423 -34.63 -30.71 -14.29
C LEU A 423 -33.15 -30.34 -14.30
N ILE A 424 -32.27 -31.29 -14.62
CA ILE A 424 -30.81 -31.07 -14.64
C ILE A 424 -30.33 -30.63 -16.04
N SER A 425 -31.00 -31.12 -17.10
CA SER A 425 -30.81 -30.78 -18.52
C SER A 425 -31.31 -29.37 -18.87
N GLU A 426 -32.47 -28.95 -18.36
CA GLU A 426 -33.00 -27.59 -18.62
C GLU A 426 -32.21 -26.49 -17.88
N ALA A 427 -31.68 -26.79 -16.69
CA ALA A 427 -30.88 -25.84 -15.92
C ALA A 427 -29.51 -25.58 -16.58
N THR A 428 -28.82 -26.64 -17.01
CA THR A 428 -27.55 -26.55 -17.75
C THR A 428 -27.75 -26.00 -19.17
N GLY A 429 -28.86 -26.32 -19.84
CA GLY A 429 -29.23 -25.75 -21.15
C GLY A 429 -29.56 -24.26 -21.12
N ARG A 430 -30.15 -23.73 -20.03
CA ARG A 430 -30.34 -22.28 -19.85
C ARG A 430 -29.05 -21.54 -19.52
N GLN A 431 -28.19 -22.14 -18.69
CA GLN A 431 -26.90 -21.55 -18.31
C GLN A 431 -25.99 -21.40 -19.54
N THR A 432 -25.86 -22.44 -20.37
CA THR A 432 -25.06 -22.40 -21.61
C THR A 432 -25.60 -21.42 -22.66
N ALA A 433 -26.93 -21.30 -22.80
CA ALA A 433 -27.55 -20.31 -23.69
C ALA A 433 -27.31 -18.86 -23.24
N GLY A 434 -27.32 -18.60 -21.93
CA GLY A 434 -27.00 -17.28 -21.36
C GLY A 434 -25.54 -16.88 -21.57
N VAL A 435 -24.61 -17.80 -21.30
CA VAL A 435 -23.17 -17.61 -21.49
C VAL A 435 -22.82 -17.38 -22.97
N THR A 436 -23.39 -18.17 -23.88
CA THR A 436 -23.20 -17.97 -25.34
C THR A 436 -23.78 -16.63 -25.81
N GLY A 437 -24.89 -16.19 -25.21
CA GLY A 437 -25.49 -14.89 -25.48
C GLY A 437 -24.61 -13.72 -25.04
N LEU A 438 -24.02 -13.81 -23.84
CA LEU A 438 -23.06 -12.85 -23.31
C LEU A 438 -21.82 -12.76 -24.20
N LEU A 439 -21.24 -13.90 -24.57
CA LEU A 439 -20.09 -13.96 -25.46
C LEU A 439 -20.34 -13.26 -26.80
N ARG A 440 -21.53 -13.49 -27.38
CA ARG A 440 -21.93 -12.82 -28.63
C ARG A 440 -22.08 -11.31 -28.44
N ALA A 441 -22.61 -10.86 -27.31
CA ALA A 441 -22.75 -9.45 -27.01
C ALA A 441 -21.37 -8.77 -26.83
N LEU A 442 -20.46 -9.40 -26.08
CA LEU A 442 -19.09 -8.90 -25.89
C LEU A 442 -18.35 -8.80 -27.23
N LYS A 443 -18.40 -9.84 -28.06
CA LYS A 443 -17.81 -9.82 -29.42
C LYS A 443 -18.43 -8.77 -30.34
N ALA A 444 -19.70 -8.40 -30.12
CA ALA A 444 -20.35 -7.34 -30.89
C ALA A 444 -19.87 -5.94 -30.45
N VAL A 445 -19.61 -5.75 -29.15
CA VAL A 445 -19.04 -4.50 -28.61
C VAL A 445 -17.64 -4.27 -29.17
N THR A 446 -16.79 -5.31 -29.15
CA THR A 446 -15.41 -5.23 -29.67
C THR A 446 -15.36 -4.98 -31.17
N SER A 447 -16.34 -5.49 -31.92
CA SER A 447 -16.46 -5.21 -33.36
C SER A 447 -16.97 -3.79 -33.69
N ALA A 448 -17.55 -3.09 -32.71
CA ALA A 448 -18.20 -1.80 -32.89
C ALA A 448 -17.36 -0.61 -32.39
N ALA A 449 -16.45 -0.86 -31.44
CA ALA A 449 -15.37 0.06 -31.07
C ALA A 449 -14.36 0.18 -32.22
#